data_AF-A0A957V4Z2-F1
#
_entry.id   AF-A0A957V4Z2-F1
#
_cell.length_a   1.000
_cell.length_b   1.000
_cell.length_c   1.000
_cell.angle_alpha   90.00
_cell.angle_beta   90.00
_cell.angle_gamma   90.00
#
_symmetry.space_group_name_H-M   'P 1'
#
loop_
_entity.id
_entity.type
_entity.pdbx_description
1 polymer ?
#
loop_
_entity_poly.entity_id
_entity_poly.type
_entity_poly.pdbx_seq_one_letter_code
_entity_poly.pdbx_strand_id
1 'polypeptide(L)'
;ASLRFDLLPGVDNLLLFDAVSVRAAIDPLSPLNAAGAPQAFSVRLTDRQGNSAIVPVRADEPALRFPEGELGELFFDDPLFSGRAPLLPVRIPLSQFEGVNLASIAEVALVFDQTDSGSLFLADVELVRSPVSSQGTLSEPPSAELIAAAEAGDVEAMRQLANLYRPTEALGVQYGNLEQAVFWYRKACEAGYANAQVDFYEFARLEADMGNPAYLDEAIVCLEDAIRQGHRSAILAGAFRAAFIEQDYKTGFFLYALFEDTEPHYAEQRWSFADQLTQAEIDEAEQAAAEWRAANTIKDYNDFFAEVDSPFRPVTE
;
A
#
# COMPACT_ATOMS: atom_id res chain seq x y z
N ALA A 1 -27.96 -23.36 -5.84
CA ALA A 1 -28.23 -21.98 -5.33
C ALA A 1 -26.89 -21.27 -5.07
N SER A 2 -26.84 -19.95 -4.86
CA SER A 2 -25.57 -19.27 -4.54
C SER A 2 -25.72 -18.15 -3.52
N LEU A 3 -24.79 -18.08 -2.56
CA LEU A 3 -24.58 -16.91 -1.69
C LEU A 3 -23.45 -16.07 -2.28
N ARG A 4 -23.66 -14.77 -2.47
CA ARG A 4 -22.76 -13.87 -3.20
C ARG A 4 -22.26 -12.74 -2.31
N PHE A 5 -20.99 -12.38 -2.48
CA PHE A 5 -20.30 -11.32 -1.77
C PHE A 5 -19.64 -10.42 -2.81
N ASP A 6 -20.16 -9.20 -2.97
CA ASP A 6 -19.59 -8.20 -3.86
C ASP A 6 -18.33 -7.59 -3.21
N LEU A 7 -17.26 -7.48 -4.00
CA LEU A 7 -16.04 -6.79 -3.59
C LEU A 7 -16.04 -5.36 -4.15
N LEU A 8 -15.81 -4.39 -3.27
CA LEU A 8 -15.69 -2.99 -3.65
C LEU A 8 -14.34 -2.73 -4.35
N PRO A 9 -14.28 -1.76 -5.27
CA PRO A 9 -13.00 -1.29 -5.79
C PRO A 9 -12.07 -0.89 -4.64
N GLY A 10 -10.83 -1.40 -4.65
CA GLY A 10 -9.84 -1.19 -3.58
C GLY A 10 -9.66 -2.39 -2.64
N VAL A 11 -10.64 -3.30 -2.54
CA VAL A 11 -10.51 -4.61 -1.85
C VAL A 11 -10.50 -5.80 -2.83
N ASP A 12 -10.53 -5.52 -4.13
CA ASP A 12 -10.77 -6.47 -5.22
C ASP A 12 -9.50 -7.07 -5.84
N ASN A 13 -8.32 -6.64 -5.38
CA ASN A 13 -7.05 -7.25 -5.76
C ASN A 13 -6.73 -8.43 -4.84
N LEU A 14 -6.99 -9.63 -5.35
CA LEU A 14 -6.79 -10.89 -4.66
C LEU A 14 -5.39 -11.49 -4.88
N LEU A 15 -4.53 -10.90 -5.72
CA LEU A 15 -3.17 -11.43 -5.99
C LEU A 15 -2.30 -11.54 -4.72
N LEU A 16 -2.65 -10.79 -3.68
CA LEU A 16 -1.88 -10.67 -2.44
C LEU A 16 -2.27 -11.69 -1.37
N PHE A 17 -3.30 -12.50 -1.63
CA PHE A 17 -3.76 -13.55 -0.75
C PHE A 17 -3.37 -14.91 -1.34
N ASP A 18 -3.35 -15.93 -0.48
CA ASP A 18 -3.06 -17.29 -0.93
C ASP A 18 -4.32 -18.11 -1.16
N ALA A 19 -5.41 -17.80 -0.43
CA ALA A 19 -6.64 -18.59 -0.46
C ALA A 19 -7.87 -17.77 -0.08
N VAL A 20 -9.03 -18.20 -0.60
CA VAL A 20 -10.33 -17.93 0.02
C VAL A 20 -10.52 -18.96 1.14
N SER A 21 -10.83 -18.50 2.35
CA SER A 21 -11.16 -19.35 3.49
C SER A 21 -12.63 -19.18 3.85
N VAL A 22 -13.35 -20.29 4.01
CA VAL A 22 -14.75 -20.30 4.45
C VAL A 22 -14.81 -21.08 5.75
N ARG A 23 -15.20 -20.44 6.85
CA ARG A 23 -15.40 -21.15 8.12
C ARG A 23 -16.82 -21.70 8.18
N ALA A 24 -16.93 -23.02 8.12
CA ALA A 24 -18.20 -23.71 7.98
C ALA A 24 -18.28 -24.97 8.85
N ALA A 25 -19.50 -25.43 9.06
CA ALA A 25 -19.80 -26.74 9.66
C ALA A 25 -21.12 -27.24 9.06
N ILE A 26 -21.26 -28.56 8.94
CA ILE A 26 -22.59 -29.15 8.71
C ILE A 26 -23.50 -28.80 9.88
N ASP A 27 -24.75 -28.45 9.57
CA ASP A 27 -25.82 -28.33 10.56
C ASP A 27 -26.44 -29.72 10.82
N PRO A 28 -26.08 -30.42 11.91
CA PRO A 28 -26.55 -31.77 12.15
C PRO A 28 -28.03 -31.82 12.56
N LEU A 29 -28.63 -30.69 12.92
CA LEU A 29 -30.03 -30.59 13.34
C LEU A 29 -30.99 -30.47 12.16
N SER A 30 -30.48 -30.11 10.98
CA SER A 30 -31.31 -29.96 9.80
C SER A 30 -31.72 -31.32 9.23
N PRO A 31 -33.02 -31.56 8.98
CA PRO A 31 -33.48 -32.77 8.29
C PRO A 31 -33.01 -32.82 6.83
N LEU A 32 -32.45 -31.73 6.29
CA LEU A 32 -31.86 -31.68 4.95
C LEU A 32 -30.50 -32.37 4.88
N ASN A 33 -29.88 -32.69 6.03
CA ASN A 33 -28.61 -33.40 6.13
C ASN A 33 -28.85 -34.82 6.62
N ALA A 34 -28.67 -35.82 5.76
CA ALA A 34 -28.72 -37.21 6.17
C ALA A 34 -27.57 -37.53 7.14
N ALA A 35 -27.87 -38.26 8.22
CA ALA A 35 -26.87 -38.66 9.20
C ALA A 35 -25.71 -39.41 8.54
N GLY A 36 -24.48 -38.96 8.82
CA GLY A 36 -23.26 -39.54 8.25
C GLY A 36 -22.95 -39.13 6.80
N ALA A 37 -23.83 -38.42 6.11
CA ALA A 37 -23.55 -37.90 4.77
C ALA A 37 -22.78 -36.57 4.85
N PRO A 38 -21.71 -36.39 4.06
CA PRO A 38 -21.03 -35.10 3.96
C PRO A 38 -21.86 -34.10 3.16
N GLN A 39 -21.46 -32.84 3.24
CA GLN A 39 -21.94 -31.76 2.38
C GLN A 39 -20.79 -31.26 1.52
N ALA A 40 -21.11 -30.58 0.43
CA ALA A 40 -20.11 -29.96 -0.43
C ALA A 40 -20.70 -28.74 -1.13
N PHE A 41 -19.84 -27.78 -1.44
CA PHE A 41 -20.18 -26.59 -2.21
C PHE A 41 -18.96 -26.18 -3.02
N SER A 42 -19.16 -25.38 -4.06
CA SER A 42 -18.07 -24.82 -4.86
C SER A 42 -17.88 -23.34 -4.51
N VAL A 43 -16.67 -22.83 -4.67
CA VAL A 43 -16.42 -21.38 -4.60
C VAL A 43 -16.24 -20.87 -6.02
N ARG A 44 -16.89 -19.75 -6.35
CA ARG A 44 -16.72 -19.07 -7.63
C ARG A 44 -16.13 -17.69 -7.39
N LEU A 45 -15.13 -17.32 -8.19
CA LEU A 45 -14.68 -15.95 -8.35
C LEU A 45 -15.16 -15.42 -9.70
N THR A 46 -15.64 -14.18 -9.72
CA THR A 46 -15.98 -13.46 -10.96
C THR A 46 -15.21 -12.15 -10.99
N ASP A 47 -14.46 -11.87 -12.05
CA ASP A 47 -13.78 -10.59 -12.24
C ASP A 47 -14.72 -9.49 -12.73
N ARG A 48 -14.26 -8.24 -12.69
CA ARG A 48 -15.04 -7.08 -13.17
C ARG A 48 -15.29 -7.08 -14.68
N GLN A 49 -14.58 -7.90 -15.44
CA GLN A 49 -14.81 -8.09 -16.86
C GLN A 49 -15.85 -9.18 -17.14
N GLY A 50 -16.30 -9.87 -16.09
CA GLY A 50 -17.32 -10.91 -16.14
C GLY A 50 -16.77 -12.33 -16.35
N ASN A 51 -15.44 -12.53 -16.37
CA ASN A 51 -14.86 -13.87 -16.42
C ASN A 51 -15.02 -14.55 -15.06
N SER A 52 -15.27 -15.85 -15.04
CA SER A 52 -15.49 -16.58 -13.79
C SER A 52 -14.81 -17.94 -13.78
N ALA A 53 -14.29 -18.33 -12.62
CA ALA A 53 -13.78 -19.67 -12.34
C ALA A 53 -14.48 -20.23 -11.10
N ILE A 54 -14.82 -21.51 -11.17
CA ILE A 54 -15.47 -22.25 -10.09
C ILE A 54 -14.57 -23.40 -9.65
N VAL A 55 -14.34 -23.49 -8.35
CA VAL A 55 -13.49 -24.50 -7.73
C VAL A 55 -14.35 -25.32 -6.77
N PRO A 56 -14.55 -26.63 -7.03
CA PRO A 56 -15.31 -27.48 -6.14
C PRO A 56 -14.52 -27.77 -4.86
N VAL A 57 -15.14 -27.57 -3.69
CA VAL A 57 -14.60 -28.04 -2.41
C VAL A 57 -14.84 -29.55 -2.30
N ARG A 58 -13.88 -30.29 -1.75
CA ARG A 58 -14.00 -31.74 -1.59
C ARG A 58 -15.00 -32.07 -0.48
N ALA A 59 -15.80 -33.12 -0.70
CA ALA A 59 -16.75 -33.60 0.31
C ALA A 59 -16.07 -34.23 1.55
N ASP A 60 -14.79 -34.61 1.46
CA ASP A 60 -14.02 -35.15 2.57
C ASP A 60 -13.30 -34.06 3.40
N GLU A 61 -13.50 -32.78 3.09
CA GLU A 61 -13.01 -31.68 3.91
C GLU A 61 -13.55 -31.81 5.34
N PRO A 62 -12.69 -31.71 6.38
CA PRO A 62 -13.12 -31.92 7.77
C PRO A 62 -14.29 -31.04 8.21
N ALA A 63 -14.37 -29.80 7.70
CA ALA A 63 -15.46 -28.86 7.97
C ALA A 63 -16.82 -29.34 7.42
N LEU A 64 -16.80 -30.20 6.41
CA LEU A 64 -17.97 -30.65 5.67
C LEU A 64 -18.28 -32.14 5.88
N ARG A 65 -17.71 -32.73 6.94
CA ARG A 65 -18.11 -34.07 7.40
C ARG A 65 -19.20 -33.94 8.43
N PHE A 66 -20.10 -34.92 8.44
CA PHE A 66 -21.12 -35.00 9.46
C PHE A 66 -20.43 -35.21 10.83
N PRO A 67 -20.70 -34.34 11.83
CA PRO A 67 -20.03 -34.43 13.13
C PRO A 67 -20.43 -35.70 13.88
N GLU A 68 -19.52 -36.23 14.71
CA GLU A 68 -19.85 -37.35 15.60
C GLU A 68 -20.81 -36.88 16.70
N GLY A 69 -21.90 -37.63 16.88
CA GLY A 69 -22.94 -37.37 17.86
C GLY A 69 -24.22 -38.10 17.50
N GLU A 70 -25.19 -38.04 18.41
CA GLU A 70 -26.51 -38.66 18.24
C GLU A 70 -27.58 -37.57 18.18
N LEU A 71 -28.55 -37.76 17.27
CA LEU A 71 -29.79 -37.01 17.29
C LEU A 71 -30.70 -37.64 18.34
N GLY A 72 -31.11 -36.83 19.31
CA GLY A 72 -32.02 -37.23 20.38
C GLY A 72 -33.21 -36.27 20.49
N GLU A 73 -34.25 -36.73 21.17
CA GLU A 73 -35.40 -35.92 21.54
C GLU A 73 -35.33 -35.65 23.06
N LEU A 74 -35.55 -34.41 23.47
CA LEU A 74 -35.86 -34.07 24.87
C LEU A 74 -37.38 -33.92 25.03
N PHE A 75 -37.84 -33.55 26.23
CA PHE A 75 -39.26 -33.37 26.57
C PHE A 75 -40.04 -32.33 25.71
N PHE A 76 -39.42 -31.72 24.71
CA PHE A 76 -40.01 -30.78 23.74
C PHE A 76 -39.73 -31.27 22.32
N ASP A 77 -40.62 -30.95 21.37
CA ASP A 77 -40.57 -31.38 19.95
C ASP A 77 -39.36 -30.85 19.14
N ASP A 78 -38.33 -30.30 19.80
CA ASP A 78 -37.13 -29.78 19.14
C ASP A 78 -36.00 -30.84 19.17
N PRO A 79 -35.42 -31.20 18.01
CA PRO A 79 -34.32 -32.15 17.95
C PRO A 79 -33.08 -31.59 18.65
N LEU A 80 -32.38 -32.44 19.41
CA LEU A 80 -31.09 -32.15 20.04
C LEU A 80 -29.99 -32.97 19.34
N PHE A 81 -28.82 -32.36 19.20
CA PHE A 81 -27.61 -33.05 18.78
C PHE A 81 -26.63 -33.11 19.95
N SER A 82 -26.21 -34.31 20.36
CA SER A 82 -25.34 -34.50 21.52
C SER A 82 -23.85 -34.20 21.25
N GLY A 83 -23.47 -34.13 19.97
CA GLY A 83 -22.10 -33.86 19.53
C GLY A 83 -21.73 -32.38 19.51
N ARG A 84 -20.52 -32.09 19.00
CA ARG A 84 -20.05 -30.72 18.74
C ARG A 84 -19.81 -30.56 17.24
N ALA A 85 -20.34 -29.49 16.66
CA ALA A 85 -20.09 -29.11 15.27
C ALA A 85 -19.09 -27.94 15.23
N PRO A 86 -17.77 -28.19 15.20
CA PRO A 86 -16.78 -27.11 15.12
C PRO A 86 -16.84 -26.44 13.75
N LEU A 87 -16.89 -25.10 13.73
CA LEU A 87 -16.70 -24.31 12.51
C LEU A 87 -15.22 -24.35 12.13
N LEU A 88 -14.89 -25.14 11.11
CA LEU A 88 -13.52 -25.33 10.63
C LEU A 88 -13.32 -24.59 9.30
N PRO A 89 -12.10 -24.09 9.02
CA PRO A 89 -11.82 -23.41 7.77
C PRO A 89 -11.68 -24.42 6.62
N VAL A 90 -12.46 -24.20 5.57
CA VAL A 90 -12.20 -24.74 4.23
C VAL A 90 -11.33 -23.72 3.49
N ARG A 91 -10.12 -24.09 3.07
CA ARG A 91 -9.20 -23.19 2.36
C ARG A 91 -9.10 -23.59 0.90
N ILE A 92 -9.46 -22.66 0.02
CA ILE A 92 -9.38 -22.82 -1.43
C ILE A 92 -8.24 -21.93 -1.95
N PRO A 93 -7.09 -22.50 -2.34
CA PRO A 93 -5.98 -21.73 -2.90
C PRO A 93 -6.40 -20.92 -4.12
N LEU A 94 -5.99 -19.65 -4.17
CA LEU A 94 -6.30 -18.76 -5.28
C LEU A 94 -5.70 -19.23 -6.61
N SER A 95 -4.60 -19.99 -6.57
CA SER A 95 -3.97 -20.61 -7.74
C SER A 95 -4.87 -21.62 -8.47
N GLN A 96 -5.97 -22.08 -7.85
CA GLN A 96 -6.93 -22.98 -8.50
C GLN A 96 -7.97 -22.25 -9.37
N PHE A 97 -8.06 -20.92 -9.29
CA PHE A 97 -8.99 -20.10 -10.07
C PHE A 97 -8.35 -19.63 -11.38
N GLU A 98 -8.30 -20.52 -12.36
CA GLU A 98 -7.70 -20.23 -13.67
C GLU A 98 -8.63 -19.37 -14.55
N GLY A 99 -8.05 -18.47 -15.36
CA GLY A 99 -8.81 -17.68 -16.35
C GLY A 99 -9.62 -16.52 -15.78
N VAL A 100 -9.37 -16.14 -14.53
CA VAL A 100 -9.98 -14.97 -13.87
C VAL A 100 -8.89 -13.95 -13.55
N ASN A 101 -9.17 -12.67 -13.78
CA ASN A 101 -8.24 -11.61 -13.37
C ASN A 101 -8.29 -11.40 -11.85
N LEU A 102 -7.42 -12.07 -11.12
CA LEU A 102 -7.31 -11.94 -9.66
C LEU A 102 -6.95 -10.53 -9.19
N ALA A 103 -6.46 -9.63 -10.05
CA ALA A 103 -6.21 -8.24 -9.68
C ALA A 103 -7.49 -7.38 -9.61
N SER A 104 -8.63 -7.87 -10.13
CA SER A 104 -9.87 -7.09 -10.24
C SER A 104 -11.12 -7.96 -10.11
N ILE A 105 -11.34 -8.50 -8.92
CA ILE A 105 -12.48 -9.38 -8.61
C ILE A 105 -13.74 -8.58 -8.25
N ALA A 106 -14.85 -8.89 -8.90
CA ALA A 106 -16.15 -8.29 -8.60
C ALA A 106 -16.91 -9.06 -7.50
N GLU A 107 -16.87 -10.39 -7.54
CA GLU A 107 -17.72 -11.25 -6.71
C GLU A 107 -16.95 -12.49 -6.23
N VAL A 108 -17.10 -12.81 -4.94
CA VAL A 108 -16.87 -14.15 -4.39
C VAL A 108 -18.24 -14.80 -4.15
N ALA A 109 -18.46 -16.02 -4.59
CA ALA A 109 -19.72 -16.72 -4.38
C ALA A 109 -19.53 -18.14 -3.86
N LEU A 110 -20.31 -18.53 -2.85
CA LEU A 110 -20.49 -19.92 -2.45
C LEU A 110 -21.63 -20.51 -3.28
N VAL A 111 -21.32 -21.51 -4.09
CA VAL A 111 -22.23 -22.17 -5.02
C VAL A 111 -22.60 -23.53 -4.44
N PHE A 112 -23.86 -23.70 -4.06
CA PHE A 112 -24.39 -24.96 -3.56
C PHE A 112 -24.89 -25.80 -4.76
N ASP A 113 -23.95 -26.48 -5.41
CA ASP A 113 -24.14 -27.25 -6.65
C ASP A 113 -23.66 -28.70 -6.59
N GLN A 114 -23.03 -29.12 -5.48
CA GLN A 114 -22.45 -30.46 -5.36
C GLN A 114 -23.36 -31.47 -4.65
N THR A 115 -24.37 -31.02 -3.91
CA THR A 115 -25.37 -31.86 -3.24
C THR A 115 -26.78 -31.35 -3.56
N ASP A 116 -27.74 -32.27 -3.64
CA ASP A 116 -29.14 -31.94 -3.98
C ASP A 116 -29.88 -31.19 -2.86
N SER A 117 -29.47 -31.41 -1.60
CA SER A 117 -30.00 -30.74 -0.41
C SER A 117 -28.97 -30.68 0.72
N GLY A 118 -29.10 -29.67 1.58
CA GLY A 118 -28.27 -29.57 2.79
C GLY A 118 -28.49 -28.28 3.56
N SER A 119 -27.90 -28.24 4.76
CA SER A 119 -27.79 -27.04 5.60
C SER A 119 -26.37 -26.93 6.16
N LEU A 120 -25.80 -25.72 6.15
CA LEU A 120 -24.49 -25.43 6.69
C LEU A 120 -24.58 -24.24 7.64
N PHE A 121 -23.84 -24.30 8.74
CA PHE A 121 -23.46 -23.10 9.47
C PHE A 121 -22.31 -22.43 8.73
N LEU A 122 -22.40 -21.11 8.55
CA LEU A 122 -21.35 -20.27 7.96
C LEU A 122 -21.01 -19.16 8.93
N ALA A 123 -19.73 -19.02 9.28
CA ALA A 123 -19.27 -17.95 10.16
C ALA A 123 -18.82 -16.73 9.34
N ASP A 124 -17.96 -16.95 8.34
CA ASP A 124 -17.41 -15.93 7.46
C ASP A 124 -16.84 -16.53 6.16
N VAL A 125 -16.56 -15.61 5.23
CA VAL A 125 -15.70 -15.80 4.06
C VAL A 125 -14.56 -14.79 4.18
N GLU A 126 -13.33 -15.28 4.21
CA GLU A 126 -12.12 -14.50 4.47
C GLU A 126 -11.11 -14.70 3.33
N LEU A 127 -10.35 -13.65 3.01
CA LEU A 127 -9.17 -13.77 2.17
C LEU A 127 -7.95 -13.96 3.08
N VAL A 128 -7.27 -15.10 2.94
CA VAL A 128 -6.18 -15.48 3.85
C VAL A 128 -4.84 -15.34 3.15
N ARG A 129 -3.92 -14.65 3.81
CA ARG A 129 -2.50 -14.63 3.46
C ARG A 129 -1.71 -15.46 4.46
N SER A 130 -0.78 -16.26 3.97
CA SER A 130 0.15 -17.03 4.78
C SER A 130 1.29 -16.13 5.24
N PRO A 131 1.74 -16.26 6.51
CA PRO A 131 2.87 -15.48 7.02
C PRO A 131 4.21 -15.76 6.30
N VAL A 132 4.27 -16.79 5.45
CA VAL A 132 5.44 -17.15 4.62
C VAL A 132 5.03 -17.19 3.14
N SER A 133 4.22 -16.24 2.68
CA SER A 133 3.82 -16.17 1.27
C SER A 133 5.02 -15.75 0.40
N SER A 134 5.26 -16.44 -0.71
CA SER A 134 6.22 -16.01 -1.75
C SER A 134 5.70 -14.88 -2.65
N GLN A 135 4.43 -14.48 -2.46
CA GLN A 135 3.79 -13.37 -3.18
C GLN A 135 4.36 -12.03 -2.68
N GLY A 136 4.86 -11.21 -3.62
CA GLY A 136 5.41 -9.88 -3.34
C GLY A 136 4.39 -8.96 -2.66
N THR A 137 4.85 -8.12 -1.73
CA THR A 137 4.04 -7.15 -0.97
C THR A 137 3.63 -5.92 -1.80
N LEU A 138 3.84 -5.94 -3.10
CA LEU A 138 3.53 -4.85 -4.01
C LEU A 138 2.25 -5.13 -4.76
N SER A 139 1.38 -4.13 -4.85
CA SER A 139 0.20 -4.16 -5.73
C SER A 139 0.59 -4.44 -7.18
N GLU A 140 1.75 -3.91 -7.61
CA GLU A 140 2.41 -4.17 -8.89
C GLU A 140 3.92 -4.33 -8.65
N PRO A 141 4.53 -5.50 -8.92
CA PRO A 141 5.96 -5.67 -8.78
C PRO A 141 6.72 -4.85 -9.85
N PRO A 142 7.90 -4.30 -9.55
CA PRO A 142 8.70 -3.57 -10.53
C PRO A 142 9.10 -4.49 -11.70
N SER A 143 9.16 -3.91 -12.90
CA SER A 143 9.59 -4.66 -14.08
C SER A 143 11.07 -5.02 -13.98
N ALA A 144 11.47 -6.11 -14.67
CA ALA A 144 12.87 -6.50 -14.73
C ALA A 144 13.75 -5.42 -15.37
N GLU A 145 13.22 -4.65 -16.34
CA GLU A 145 13.95 -3.53 -16.93
C GLU A 145 14.24 -2.42 -15.91
N LEU A 146 13.24 -2.08 -15.08
CA LEU A 146 13.38 -1.03 -14.07
C LEU A 146 14.43 -1.43 -13.01
N ILE A 147 14.40 -2.68 -12.56
CA ILE A 147 15.40 -3.23 -11.63
C ILE A 147 16.80 -3.15 -12.24
N ALA A 148 16.96 -3.66 -13.46
CA ALA A 148 18.25 -3.69 -14.13
C ALA A 148 18.82 -2.29 -14.38
N ALA A 149 17.97 -1.31 -14.71
CA ALA A 149 18.40 0.08 -14.92
C ALA A 149 18.86 0.73 -13.61
N ALA A 150 18.10 0.57 -12.52
CA ALA A 150 18.49 1.07 -11.21
C ALA A 150 19.80 0.42 -10.71
N GLU A 151 19.98 -0.88 -10.95
CA GLU A 151 21.23 -1.59 -10.65
C GLU A 151 22.41 -1.07 -11.50
N ALA A 152 22.13 -0.64 -12.73
CA ALA A 152 23.12 -0.07 -13.65
C ALA A 152 23.47 1.40 -13.37
N GLY A 153 22.80 2.05 -12.41
CA GLY A 153 23.10 3.44 -12.02
C GLY A 153 22.09 4.48 -12.51
N ASP A 154 20.98 4.09 -13.14
CA ASP A 154 19.93 5.04 -13.53
C ASP A 154 19.23 5.58 -12.28
N VAL A 155 19.48 6.86 -11.99
CA VAL A 155 19.01 7.53 -10.76
C VAL A 155 17.50 7.75 -10.75
N GLU A 156 16.87 7.86 -11.91
CA GLU A 156 15.42 7.97 -11.99
C GLU A 156 14.77 6.60 -11.81
N ALA A 157 15.37 5.53 -12.36
CA ALA A 157 14.94 4.17 -12.08
C ALA A 157 15.07 3.84 -10.58
N MET A 158 16.16 4.24 -9.93
CA MET A 158 16.33 4.12 -8.47
C MET A 158 15.21 4.84 -7.72
N ARG A 159 14.91 6.10 -8.09
CA ARG A 159 13.81 6.87 -7.50
C ARG A 159 12.47 6.15 -7.66
N GLN A 160 12.17 5.64 -8.84
CA GLN A 160 10.93 4.93 -9.11
C GLN A 160 10.83 3.63 -8.32
N LEU A 161 11.91 2.83 -8.23
CA LEU A 161 11.93 1.65 -7.37
C LEU A 161 11.68 2.02 -5.91
N ALA A 162 12.35 3.06 -5.41
CA ALA A 162 12.15 3.52 -4.04
C ALA A 162 10.67 3.84 -3.78
N ASN A 163 10.05 4.59 -4.69
CA ASN A 163 8.63 4.96 -4.62
C ASN A 163 7.69 3.75 -4.71
N LEU A 164 7.97 2.78 -5.59
CA LEU A 164 7.20 1.54 -5.68
C LEU A 164 7.27 0.71 -4.39
N TYR A 165 8.44 0.69 -3.74
CA TYR A 165 8.62 -0.02 -2.48
C TYR A 165 8.11 0.74 -1.26
N ARG A 166 7.68 2.00 -1.36
CA ARG A 166 7.17 2.75 -0.21
C ARG A 166 6.03 1.97 0.47
N PRO A 167 6.08 1.80 1.80
CA PRO A 167 4.96 1.25 2.52
C PRO A 167 3.72 2.11 2.35
N THR A 168 2.60 1.48 2.01
CA THR A 168 1.27 2.10 2.08
C THR A 168 0.37 1.20 2.89
N GLU A 169 -0.60 1.77 3.60
CA GLU A 169 -1.64 0.98 4.26
C GLU A 169 -2.96 1.16 3.52
N ALA A 170 -3.59 0.06 3.13
CA ALA A 170 -4.97 0.08 2.70
C ALA A 170 -5.71 -1.08 3.35
N LEU A 171 -6.81 -0.75 4.04
CA LEU A 171 -7.73 -1.72 4.66
C LEU A 171 -7.04 -2.61 5.72
N GLY A 172 -6.07 -2.05 6.46
CA GLY A 172 -5.31 -2.77 7.48
C GLY A 172 -4.21 -3.68 6.93
N VAL A 173 -3.94 -3.63 5.63
CA VAL A 173 -2.83 -4.36 4.98
C VAL A 173 -1.71 -3.38 4.67
N GLN A 174 -0.49 -3.69 5.14
CA GLN A 174 0.72 -3.00 4.71
C GLN A 174 1.20 -3.56 3.36
N TYR A 175 1.26 -2.67 2.37
CA TYR A 175 1.89 -2.87 1.07
C TYR A 175 3.32 -2.32 1.13
N GLY A 176 4.16 -2.62 0.14
CA GLY A 176 5.52 -2.07 0.05
C GLY A 176 6.58 -2.93 0.76
N ASN A 177 7.81 -2.44 0.75
CA ASN A 177 8.95 -2.97 1.48
C ASN A 177 9.82 -1.80 1.96
N LEU A 178 9.70 -1.47 3.24
CA LEU A 178 10.41 -0.35 3.87
C LEU A 178 11.93 -0.39 3.64
N GLU A 179 12.54 -1.56 3.80
CA GLU A 179 13.99 -1.73 3.65
C GLU A 179 14.44 -1.47 2.22
N GLN A 180 13.68 -1.95 1.23
CA GLN A 180 13.96 -1.71 -0.18
C GLN A 180 13.73 -0.24 -0.57
N ALA A 181 12.68 0.40 -0.06
CA ALA A 181 12.41 1.81 -0.31
C ALA A 181 13.60 2.68 0.15
N VAL A 182 14.02 2.52 1.41
CA VAL A 182 15.14 3.25 1.99
C VAL A 182 16.46 2.93 1.27
N PHE A 183 16.68 1.68 0.90
CA PHE A 183 17.88 1.27 0.14
C PHE A 183 18.01 2.03 -1.19
N TRP A 184 16.93 2.11 -1.97
CA TRP A 184 16.96 2.79 -3.27
C TRP A 184 17.01 4.31 -3.12
N TYR A 185 16.32 4.88 -2.13
CA TYR A 185 16.45 6.31 -1.81
C TYR A 185 17.89 6.70 -1.45
N ARG A 186 18.55 5.91 -0.59
CA ARG A 186 19.95 6.13 -0.22
C ARG A 186 20.85 6.15 -1.44
N LYS A 187 20.73 5.15 -2.32
CA LYS A 187 21.51 5.09 -3.55
C LYS A 187 21.30 6.30 -4.45
N ALA A 188 20.05 6.73 -4.63
CA ALA A 188 19.75 7.89 -5.47
C ALA A 188 20.24 9.21 -4.84
N CYS A 189 20.16 9.34 -3.51
CA CYS A 189 20.71 10.48 -2.77
C CYS A 189 22.25 10.51 -2.82
N GLU A 190 22.92 9.36 -2.65
CA GLU A 190 24.37 9.22 -2.81
C GLU A 190 24.85 9.57 -4.23
N ALA A 191 24.02 9.31 -5.24
CA ALA A 191 24.26 9.71 -6.62
C ALA A 191 23.96 11.20 -6.88
N GLY A 192 23.41 11.93 -5.90
CA GLY A 192 23.16 13.37 -5.96
C GLY A 192 21.87 13.76 -6.71
N TYR A 193 20.96 12.83 -6.98
CA TYR A 193 19.77 13.12 -7.79
C TYR A 193 18.69 13.85 -6.98
N ALA A 194 18.53 15.17 -7.24
CA ALA A 194 17.69 16.06 -6.45
C ALA A 194 16.22 15.61 -6.33
N ASN A 195 15.63 15.08 -7.40
CA ASN A 195 14.25 14.58 -7.38
C ASN A 195 14.08 13.44 -6.36
N ALA A 196 15.04 12.51 -6.28
CA ALA A 196 14.99 11.43 -5.31
C ALA A 196 15.32 11.87 -3.88
N GLN A 197 16.18 12.88 -3.72
CA GLN A 197 16.48 13.47 -2.42
C GLN A 197 15.23 14.11 -1.78
N VAL A 198 14.40 14.79 -2.58
CA VAL A 198 13.11 15.34 -2.13
C VAL A 198 12.14 14.21 -1.76
N ASP A 199 11.95 13.23 -2.65
CA ASP A 199 11.04 12.10 -2.38
C ASP A 199 11.42 11.36 -1.09
N PHE A 200 12.72 11.19 -0.83
CA PHE A 200 13.21 10.53 0.37
C PHE A 200 12.89 11.33 1.63
N TYR A 201 13.09 12.65 1.62
CA TYR A 201 12.72 13.52 2.73
C TYR A 201 11.22 13.46 3.02
N GLU A 202 10.38 13.56 1.99
CA GLU A 202 8.93 13.49 2.16
C GLU A 202 8.50 12.14 2.73
N PHE A 203 9.09 11.04 2.23
CA PHE A 203 8.87 9.70 2.75
C PHE A 203 9.28 9.59 4.24
N ALA A 204 10.51 9.98 4.58
CA ALA A 204 11.03 9.86 5.94
C ALA A 204 10.28 10.74 6.94
N ARG A 205 9.80 11.91 6.51
CA ARG A 205 8.95 12.79 7.32
C ARG A 205 7.60 12.14 7.65
N LEU A 206 6.96 11.50 6.66
CA LEU A 206 5.71 10.78 6.89
C LEU A 206 5.89 9.59 7.84
N GLU A 207 6.98 8.83 7.69
CA GLU A 207 7.33 7.76 8.64
C GLU A 207 7.52 8.30 10.06
N ALA A 208 8.20 9.45 10.20
CA ALA A 208 8.38 10.11 11.49
C ALA A 208 7.04 10.53 12.13
N ASP A 209 6.13 11.10 11.34
CA ASP A 209 4.78 11.48 11.77
C ASP A 209 3.96 10.25 12.23
N MET A 210 4.23 9.07 11.65
CA MET A 210 3.65 7.77 12.05
C MET A 210 4.38 7.10 13.22
N GLY A 211 5.39 7.75 13.81
CA GLY A 211 6.12 7.27 14.99
C GLY A 211 7.43 6.52 14.67
N ASN A 212 7.90 6.56 13.43
CA ASN A 212 9.15 5.97 12.99
C ASN A 212 10.14 7.03 12.42
N PRO A 213 10.87 7.77 13.28
CA PRO A 213 11.77 8.83 12.82
C PRO A 213 13.14 8.32 12.33
N ALA A 214 13.33 7.00 12.17
CA ALA A 214 14.65 6.38 12.00
C ALA A 214 15.47 6.91 10.81
N TYR A 215 14.82 7.45 9.79
CA TYR A 215 15.45 7.89 8.55
C TYR A 215 15.44 9.42 8.36
N LEU A 216 14.80 10.16 9.26
CA LEU A 216 14.53 11.59 9.06
C LEU A 216 15.80 12.44 9.01
N ASP A 217 16.72 12.25 9.95
CA ASP A 217 17.97 13.03 10.02
C ASP A 217 18.81 12.87 8.75
N GLU A 218 18.90 11.63 8.25
CA GLU A 218 19.61 11.32 7.01
C GLU A 218 18.92 11.96 5.80
N ALA A 219 17.58 11.91 5.75
CA ALA A 219 16.82 12.46 4.63
C ALA A 219 16.85 14.00 4.63
N ILE A 220 17.02 14.64 5.80
CA ILE A 220 17.26 16.08 5.92
C ILE A 220 18.59 16.46 5.25
N VAL A 221 19.65 15.67 5.41
CA VAL A 221 20.93 15.91 4.72
C VAL A 221 20.75 15.85 3.20
N CYS A 222 20.02 14.84 2.70
CA CYS A 222 19.66 14.75 1.29
C CYS A 222 18.85 15.97 0.82
N LEU A 223 17.89 16.44 1.62
CA LEU A 223 17.10 17.64 1.29
C LEU A 223 17.99 18.89 1.17
N GLU A 224 18.96 19.06 2.06
CA GLU A 224 19.91 20.19 2.01
C GLU A 224 20.77 20.16 0.73
N ASP A 225 21.16 18.97 0.26
CA ASP A 225 21.81 18.81 -1.04
C ASP A 225 20.88 19.27 -2.18
N ALA A 226 19.61 18.88 -2.16
CA ALA A 226 18.63 19.30 -3.18
C ALA A 226 18.35 20.82 -3.14
N ILE A 227 18.31 21.43 -1.96
CA ILE A 227 18.20 22.90 -1.78
C ILE A 227 19.40 23.59 -2.43
N ARG A 228 20.63 23.11 -2.18
CA ARG A 228 21.85 23.66 -2.78
C ARG A 228 21.86 23.55 -4.31
N GLN A 229 21.19 22.54 -4.85
CA GLN A 229 21.00 22.37 -6.30
C GLN A 229 19.89 23.25 -6.90
N GLY A 230 19.13 23.98 -6.06
CA GLY A 230 18.05 24.85 -6.50
C GLY A 230 16.72 24.14 -6.69
N HIS A 231 16.52 22.93 -6.15
CA HIS A 231 15.27 22.18 -6.35
C HIS A 231 14.09 22.87 -5.65
N ARG A 232 13.11 23.31 -6.44
CA ARG A 232 11.94 24.09 -6.01
C ARG A 232 11.24 23.49 -4.79
N SER A 233 10.82 22.23 -4.87
CA SER A 233 10.12 21.57 -3.76
C SER A 233 11.01 21.38 -2.53
N ALA A 234 12.32 21.25 -2.71
CA ALA A 234 13.26 21.09 -1.61
C ALA A 234 13.41 22.41 -0.84
N ILE A 235 13.51 23.53 -1.56
CA ILE A 235 13.57 24.87 -0.98
C ILE A 235 12.28 25.15 -0.21
N LEU A 236 11.10 24.83 -0.76
CA LEU A 236 9.82 25.00 -0.07
C LEU A 236 9.73 24.14 1.20
N ALA A 237 10.08 22.85 1.09
CA ALA A 237 10.06 21.93 2.22
C ALA A 237 11.04 22.37 3.33
N GLY A 238 12.26 22.80 2.94
CA GLY A 238 13.26 23.33 3.86
C GLY A 238 12.83 24.64 4.52
N ALA A 239 12.23 25.56 3.76
CA ALA A 239 11.70 26.82 4.29
C ALA A 239 10.59 26.57 5.31
N PHE A 240 9.68 25.66 4.99
CA PHE A 240 8.61 25.27 5.91
C PHE A 240 9.15 24.61 7.18
N ARG A 241 10.07 23.66 7.04
CA ARG A 241 10.71 22.98 8.18
C ARG A 241 11.42 23.98 9.09
N ALA A 242 12.26 24.84 8.52
CA ALA A 242 13.01 25.84 9.26
C ALA A 242 12.07 26.79 10.03
N ALA A 243 11.13 27.44 9.34
CA ALA A 243 10.28 28.47 9.96
C ALA A 243 9.22 27.90 10.92
N PHE A 244 8.58 26.79 10.57
CA PHE A 244 7.35 26.35 11.25
C PHE A 244 7.52 25.10 12.11
N ILE A 245 8.62 24.37 11.96
CA ILE A 245 8.92 23.18 12.79
C ILE A 245 10.08 23.50 13.74
N GLU A 246 11.20 23.97 13.19
CA GLU A 246 12.44 24.22 13.94
C GLU A 246 12.48 25.61 14.57
N GLN A 247 11.63 26.54 14.12
CA GLN A 247 11.63 27.96 14.50
C GLN A 247 12.96 28.66 14.19
N ASP A 248 13.70 28.16 13.19
CA ASP A 248 14.81 28.86 12.55
C ASP A 248 14.24 29.83 11.51
N TYR A 249 13.72 30.95 12.02
CA TYR A 249 13.11 31.98 11.19
C TYR A 249 14.11 32.62 10.23
N LYS A 250 15.40 32.68 10.55
CA LYS A 250 16.41 33.27 9.67
C LYS A 250 16.60 32.41 8.43
N THR A 251 16.78 31.09 8.61
CA THR A 251 16.89 30.14 7.50
C THR A 251 15.58 30.08 6.70
N GLY A 252 14.44 30.04 7.39
CA GLY A 252 13.12 30.08 6.73
C GLY A 252 12.92 31.34 5.88
N PHE A 253 13.30 32.51 6.41
CA PHE A 253 13.20 33.78 5.71
C PHE A 253 14.07 33.78 4.44
N PHE A 254 15.33 33.38 4.57
CA PHE A 254 16.27 33.27 3.46
C PHE A 254 15.74 32.35 2.36
N LEU A 255 15.26 31.15 2.71
CA LEU A 255 14.79 30.17 1.71
C LEU A 255 13.54 30.64 0.97
N TYR A 256 12.57 31.28 1.65
CA TYR A 256 11.43 31.89 0.97
C TYR A 256 11.85 33.06 0.08
N ALA A 257 12.83 33.88 0.50
CA ALA A 257 13.34 34.99 -0.31
C ALA A 257 14.02 34.54 -1.62
N LEU A 258 14.41 33.27 -1.76
CA LEU A 258 14.94 32.73 -3.02
C LEU A 258 13.92 32.78 -4.18
N PHE A 259 12.62 32.82 -3.86
CA PHE A 259 11.54 32.84 -4.84
C PHE A 259 11.16 34.24 -5.35
N GLU A 260 11.76 35.31 -4.82
CA GLU A 260 11.33 36.70 -5.06
C GLU A 260 11.16 37.06 -6.54
N ASP A 261 12.07 36.60 -7.41
CA ASP A 261 12.05 36.97 -8.84
C ASP A 261 11.19 36.02 -9.70
N THR A 262 11.06 34.75 -9.30
CA THR A 262 10.43 33.71 -10.11
C THR A 262 9.01 33.40 -9.68
N GLU A 263 8.76 33.33 -8.37
CA GLU A 263 7.50 32.91 -7.77
C GLU A 263 7.16 33.75 -6.52
N PRO A 264 6.81 35.05 -6.68
CA PRO A 264 6.65 35.98 -5.56
C PRO A 264 5.64 35.52 -4.50
N HIS A 265 4.62 34.74 -4.89
CA HIS A 265 3.62 34.21 -3.98
C HIS A 265 4.20 33.29 -2.89
N TYR A 266 5.28 32.55 -3.17
CA TYR A 266 6.01 31.83 -2.12
C TYR A 266 6.91 32.75 -1.33
N ALA A 267 7.54 33.72 -2.01
CA ALA A 267 8.43 34.66 -1.36
C ALA A 267 7.71 35.47 -0.28
N GLU A 268 6.45 35.86 -0.51
CA GLU A 268 5.62 36.58 0.45
C GLU A 268 5.48 35.87 1.80
N GLN A 269 5.59 34.53 1.84
CA GLN A 269 5.45 33.74 3.06
C GLN A 269 6.48 34.12 4.14
N ARG A 270 7.67 34.63 3.75
CA ARG A 270 8.71 35.08 4.71
C ARG A 270 8.23 36.19 5.65
N TRP A 271 7.26 36.99 5.20
CA TRP A 271 6.72 38.10 6.00
C TRP A 271 5.77 37.63 7.10
N SER A 272 5.28 36.38 7.07
CA SER A 272 4.36 35.88 8.08
C SER A 272 4.99 35.67 9.46
N PHE A 273 6.33 35.65 9.53
CA PHE A 273 7.10 35.46 10.77
C PHE A 273 8.26 36.47 10.89
N ALA A 274 8.27 37.53 10.06
CA ALA A 274 9.35 38.53 10.07
C ALA A 274 9.42 39.33 11.38
N ASP A 275 8.34 39.38 12.16
CA ASP A 275 8.32 40.00 13.49
C ASP A 275 9.17 39.25 14.53
N GLN A 276 9.55 38.00 14.24
CA GLN A 276 10.48 37.20 15.05
C GLN A 276 11.95 37.53 14.77
N LEU A 277 12.25 38.33 13.75
CA LEU A 277 13.60 38.68 13.33
C LEU A 277 13.93 40.14 13.61
N THR A 278 15.20 40.41 13.84
CA THR A 278 15.72 41.79 13.83
C THR A 278 15.86 42.29 12.40
N GLN A 279 15.81 43.61 12.21
CA GLN A 279 16.04 44.22 10.89
C GLN A 279 17.39 43.80 10.28
N ALA A 280 18.44 43.67 11.11
CA ALA A 280 19.75 43.24 10.66
C ALA A 280 19.74 41.80 10.11
N GLU A 281 18.99 40.89 10.74
CA GLU A 281 18.84 39.51 10.25
C GLU A 281 18.03 39.43 8.96
N ILE A 282 16.99 40.26 8.83
CA ILE A 282 16.21 40.41 7.59
C ILE A 282 17.11 40.93 6.47
N ASP A 283 17.86 41.99 6.71
CA ASP A 283 18.77 42.59 5.71
C ASP A 283 19.84 41.58 5.27
N GLU A 284 20.40 40.82 6.21
CA GLU A 284 21.37 39.75 5.91
C GLU A 284 20.76 38.62 5.07
N ALA A 285 19.56 38.15 5.42
CA ALA A 285 18.87 37.09 4.69
C ALA A 285 18.45 37.52 3.28
N GLU A 286 17.94 38.75 3.11
CA GLU A 286 17.63 39.33 1.79
C GLU A 286 18.88 39.47 0.93
N GLN A 287 19.98 39.97 1.50
CA GLN A 287 21.24 40.08 0.79
C GLN A 287 21.75 38.71 0.33
N ALA A 288 21.79 37.72 1.23
CA ALA A 288 22.22 36.37 0.89
C ALA A 288 21.32 35.73 -0.18
N ALA A 289 20.00 35.94 -0.10
CA ALA A 289 19.05 35.43 -1.09
C ALA A 289 19.26 36.09 -2.46
N ALA A 290 19.53 37.39 -2.51
CA ALA A 290 19.84 38.10 -3.74
C ALA A 290 21.16 37.61 -4.37
N GLU A 291 22.19 37.38 -3.56
CA GLU A 291 23.47 36.79 -4.00
C GLU A 291 23.27 35.38 -4.57
N TRP A 292 22.45 34.56 -3.92
CA TRP A 292 22.13 33.21 -4.40
C TRP A 292 21.39 33.25 -5.73
N ARG A 293 20.35 34.10 -5.87
CA ARG A 293 19.56 34.26 -7.11
C ARG A 293 20.39 34.79 -8.28
N ALA A 294 21.45 35.56 -8.00
CA ALA A 294 22.36 36.02 -9.03
C ALA A 294 23.26 34.91 -9.61
N ALA A 295 23.50 33.84 -8.83
CA ALA A 295 24.40 32.74 -9.20
C ALA A 295 23.68 31.43 -9.56
N ASN A 296 22.40 31.28 -9.18
CA ASN A 296 21.66 30.03 -9.27
C ASN A 296 20.24 30.28 -9.79
N THR A 297 19.60 29.21 -10.25
CA THR A 297 18.21 29.22 -10.69
C THR A 297 17.41 28.18 -9.93
N ILE A 298 16.16 28.48 -9.63
CA ILE A 298 15.21 27.49 -9.13
C ILE A 298 14.88 26.53 -10.29
N LYS A 299 14.97 25.23 -9.99
CA LYS A 299 14.72 24.13 -10.92
C LYS A 299 13.54 23.29 -10.44
N ASP A 300 12.72 22.82 -11.36
CA ASP A 300 11.64 21.86 -11.07
C ASP A 300 12.05 20.42 -11.38
N TYR A 301 11.12 19.49 -11.17
CA TYR A 301 11.34 18.07 -11.44
C TYR A 301 11.84 17.80 -12.87
N ASN A 302 11.26 18.49 -13.86
CA ASN A 302 11.57 18.26 -15.27
C ASN A 302 12.96 18.75 -15.63
N ASP A 303 13.44 19.81 -14.99
CA ASP A 303 14.82 20.29 -15.20
C ASP A 303 15.83 19.21 -14.80
N PHE A 304 15.66 18.58 -13.63
CA PHE A 304 16.55 17.49 -13.19
C PHE A 304 16.35 16.21 -14.00
N PHE A 305 15.11 15.88 -14.38
CA PHE A 305 14.85 14.72 -15.24
C PHE A 305 15.47 14.90 -16.63
N ALA A 306 15.49 16.12 -17.18
CA ALA A 306 16.11 16.40 -18.47
C ALA A 306 17.65 16.28 -18.45
N GLU A 307 18.27 16.34 -17.27
CA GLU A 307 19.71 16.16 -17.10
C GLU A 307 20.14 14.68 -17.04
N VAL A 308 19.18 13.74 -16.97
CA VAL A 308 19.46 12.30 -16.91
C VAL A 308 18.94 11.57 -18.15
N ASP A 309 19.71 10.60 -18.65
CA ASP A 309 19.33 9.77 -19.80
C ASP A 309 18.53 8.54 -19.32
N SER A 310 17.31 8.78 -18.82
CA SER A 310 16.44 7.72 -18.31
C SER A 310 15.20 7.53 -19.19
N PRO A 311 14.86 6.29 -19.58
CA PRO A 311 13.61 5.99 -20.27
C PRO A 311 12.40 5.96 -19.31
N PHE A 312 12.64 5.95 -17.99
CA PHE A 312 11.61 5.84 -16.97
C PHE A 312 11.08 7.22 -16.61
N ARG A 313 10.36 7.85 -17.53
CA ARG A 313 9.62 9.06 -17.18
C ARG A 313 8.45 8.68 -16.25
N PRO A 314 8.17 9.43 -15.18
CA PRO A 314 6.97 9.19 -14.39
C PRO A 314 5.74 9.29 -15.29
N VAL A 315 4.82 8.35 -15.13
CA VAL A 315 3.47 8.48 -15.71
C VAL A 315 2.85 9.67 -14.99
N THR A 316 2.56 10.73 -15.73
CA THR A 316 1.95 11.96 -15.20
C THR A 316 0.76 11.63 -14.31
N GLU A 317 0.74 12.19 -13.09
CA GLU A 317 -0.41 12.20 -12.16
C GLU A 317 -1.67 12.79 -12.81
#